data_AF-A0A918D9R1-F1
#
_entry.id   AF-A0A918D9R1-F1
#
_cell.length_a   1.000
_cell.length_b   1.000
_cell.length_c   1.000
_cell.angle_alpha   90.00
_cell.angle_beta   90.00
_cell.angle_gamma   90.00
#
_symmetry.space_group_name_H-M   'P 1'
#
loop_
_entity.id
_entity.type
_entity.pdbx_description
1 polymer ?
#
loop_
_entity_poly.entity_id
_entity_poly.type
_entity_poly.pdbx_seq_one_letter_code
_entity_poly.pdbx_strand_id
1 'polypeptide(L)'
;MSTVTAGPSRSTLAVIRRTAWLASALFWSAFAVLEAVNHGWLAGTLALAFFVVPDLTFLVALDDAPRMAKGQLPPRAVPYYNALHRALVPLALVGLYAIGPVTWAPAFAALCGWLAHISYDRAFGYGLRTKEGFQRG
;
A
#
# COMPACT_ATOMS: atom_id res chain seq x y z
N MET A 1 -40.61 15.65 17.53
CA MET A 1 -39.90 14.44 17.96
C MET A 1 -38.69 14.30 17.05
N SER A 2 -37.56 14.87 17.47
CA SER A 2 -36.36 15.00 16.62
C SER A 2 -35.43 13.82 16.87
N THR A 3 -35.27 12.95 15.88
CA THR A 3 -34.31 11.84 15.90
C THR A 3 -32.90 12.39 15.72
N VAL A 4 -32.14 12.45 16.81
CA VAL A 4 -30.70 12.72 16.76
C VAL A 4 -30.01 11.45 16.26
N THR A 5 -29.55 11.45 15.01
CA THR A 5 -28.71 10.37 14.47
C THR A 5 -27.32 10.50 15.10
N ALA A 6 -27.00 9.62 16.06
CA ALA A 6 -25.66 9.60 16.64
C ALA A 6 -24.63 9.22 15.55
N GLY A 7 -23.61 10.06 15.37
CA GLY A 7 -22.51 9.77 14.45
C GLY A 7 -21.73 8.52 14.87
N PRO A 8 -21.05 7.83 13.94
CA PRO A 8 -20.28 6.62 14.25
C PRO A 8 -19.18 6.91 15.27
N SER A 9 -18.98 5.99 16.21
CA SER A 9 -17.89 6.07 17.19
C SER A 9 -16.51 5.92 16.51
N ARG A 10 -15.43 6.36 17.18
CA ARG A 10 -14.06 6.26 16.66
C ARG A 10 -13.66 4.82 16.28
N SER A 11 -14.18 3.81 16.98
CA SER A 11 -13.93 2.40 16.66
C SER A 11 -14.66 1.96 15.40
N THR A 12 -15.92 2.37 15.22
CA THR A 12 -16.71 2.09 14.01
C THR A 12 -16.02 2.68 12.77
N LEU A 13 -15.53 3.92 12.84
CA LEU A 13 -14.78 4.54 11.75
C LEU A 13 -13.48 3.79 11.42
N ALA A 14 -12.77 3.29 12.43
CA ALA A 14 -11.56 2.50 12.23
C ALA A 14 -11.85 1.17 11.53
N VAL A 15 -12.95 0.49 11.89
CA VAL A 15 -13.41 -0.75 11.24
C VAL A 15 -13.79 -0.48 9.79
N ILE A 16 -14.65 0.52 9.54
CA ILE A 16 -15.06 0.89 8.17
C ILE A 16 -13.83 1.18 7.31
N ARG A 17 -12.87 1.95 7.83
CA ARG A 17 -11.64 2.28 7.11
C ARG A 17 -10.82 1.02 6.79
N ARG A 18 -10.61 0.13 7.75
CA ARG A 18 -9.85 -1.13 7.54
C ARG A 18 -10.55 -2.03 6.54
N THR A 19 -11.88 -2.14 6.60
CA THR A 19 -12.68 -2.90 5.64
C THR A 19 -12.58 -2.32 4.23
N ALA A 20 -12.64 -0.99 4.09
CA ALA A 20 -12.46 -0.32 2.79
C ALA A 20 -11.07 -0.59 2.20
N TRP A 21 -10.03 -0.56 3.03
CA TRP A 21 -8.67 -0.93 2.61
C TRP A 21 -8.56 -2.40 2.22
N LEU A 22 -9.20 -3.31 2.96
CA LEU A 22 -9.21 -4.73 2.60
C LEU A 22 -9.91 -4.96 1.25
N ALA A 23 -11.07 -4.32 1.03
CA ALA A 23 -11.77 -4.40 -0.24
C ALA A 23 -10.90 -3.86 -1.39
N SER A 24 -10.20 -2.75 -1.17
CA SER A 24 -9.23 -2.23 -2.14
C SER A 24 -8.07 -3.19 -2.38
N ALA A 25 -7.54 -3.85 -1.36
CA ALA A 25 -6.46 -4.83 -1.51
C ALA A 25 -6.90 -6.01 -2.40
N LEU A 26 -8.09 -6.55 -2.14
CA LEU A 26 -8.64 -7.64 -2.94
C LEU A 26 -8.90 -7.22 -4.39
N PHE A 27 -9.41 -6.00 -4.60
CA PHE A 27 -9.61 -5.43 -5.93
C PHE A 27 -8.31 -5.36 -6.73
N TRP A 28 -7.25 -4.76 -6.15
CA TRP A 28 -5.98 -4.63 -6.85
C TRP A 28 -5.26 -5.96 -7.05
N SER A 29 -5.38 -6.90 -6.09
CA SER A 29 -4.89 -8.27 -6.27
C SER A 29 -5.58 -8.99 -7.42
N ALA A 30 -6.90 -8.84 -7.56
CA ALA A 30 -7.66 -9.45 -8.65
C ALA A 30 -7.19 -8.94 -10.03
N PHE A 31 -6.98 -7.63 -10.17
CA PHE A 31 -6.43 -7.04 -11.40
C PHE A 31 -4.99 -7.50 -11.66
N ALA A 32 -4.13 -7.54 -10.65
CA ALA A 32 -2.77 -8.05 -10.81
C ALA A 32 -2.73 -9.50 -11.33
N VAL A 33 -3.61 -10.37 -10.81
CA VAL A 33 -3.74 -11.77 -11.26
C VAL A 33 -4.32 -11.83 -12.67
N LEU A 34 -5.37 -11.05 -12.97
CA LEU A 34 -5.97 -11.00 -14.30
C LEU A 34 -4.94 -10.59 -15.37
N GLU A 35 -4.16 -9.55 -15.10
CA GLU A 35 -3.10 -9.09 -16.00
C GLU A 35 -2.02 -10.15 -16.19
N ALA A 36 -1.62 -10.83 -15.11
CA ALA A 36 -0.63 -11.92 -15.18
C ALA A 36 -1.13 -13.10 -16.04
N VAL A 37 -2.40 -13.48 -15.91
CA VAL A 37 -3.01 -14.57 -16.68
C VAL A 37 -3.14 -14.18 -18.16
N ASN A 38 -3.56 -12.95 -18.46
CA ASN A 38 -3.82 -12.49 -19.83
C ASN A 38 -2.56 -12.07 -20.59
N HIS A 39 -1.54 -11.56 -19.89
CA HIS A 39 -0.35 -10.95 -20.50
C HIS A 39 0.96 -11.68 -20.17
N GLY A 40 0.87 -12.81 -19.46
CA GLY A 40 1.96 -13.76 -19.27
C GLY A 40 2.90 -13.44 -18.11
N TRP A 41 3.99 -14.22 -18.05
CA TRP A 41 4.89 -14.28 -16.89
C TRP A 41 5.49 -12.91 -16.52
N LEU A 42 5.81 -12.06 -17.50
CA LEU A 42 6.40 -10.74 -17.23
C LEU A 42 5.47 -9.86 -16.40
N ALA A 43 4.17 -9.86 -16.73
CA ALA A 43 3.17 -9.11 -15.96
C ALA A 43 3.04 -9.66 -14.54
N GLY A 44 2.99 -11.00 -14.39
CA GLY A 44 2.97 -11.64 -13.06
C GLY A 44 4.22 -11.36 -12.22
N THR A 45 5.40 -11.43 -12.83
CA THR A 45 6.68 -11.14 -12.15
C THR A 45 6.75 -9.69 -11.71
N LEU A 46 6.36 -8.73 -12.56
CA LEU A 46 6.37 -7.32 -12.17
C LEU A 46 5.32 -7.00 -11.11
N ALA A 47 4.12 -7.58 -11.19
CA ALA A 47 3.11 -7.47 -10.14
C ALA A 47 3.65 -7.97 -8.79
N LEU A 48 4.26 -9.15 -8.75
CA LEU A 48 4.85 -9.70 -7.54
C LEU A 48 6.04 -8.87 -7.05
N ALA A 49 6.91 -8.42 -7.96
CA ALA A 49 8.05 -7.58 -7.61
C ALA A 49 7.58 -6.29 -6.94
N PHE A 50 6.62 -5.58 -7.53
CA PHE A 50 6.10 -4.31 -6.99
C PHE A 50 5.22 -4.50 -5.76
N PHE A 51 4.67 -5.70 -5.56
CA PHE A 51 4.05 -6.08 -4.29
C PHE A 51 5.08 -6.20 -3.15
N VAL A 52 6.32 -6.60 -3.43
CA VAL A 52 7.36 -6.80 -2.40
C VAL A 52 8.29 -5.60 -2.25
N VAL A 53 8.52 -4.81 -3.31
CA VAL A 53 9.44 -3.67 -3.33
C VAL A 53 9.25 -2.68 -2.16
N PRO A 54 8.02 -2.32 -1.72
CA PRO A 54 7.84 -1.42 -0.58
C PRO A 54 8.54 -1.91 0.70
N ASP A 55 8.54 -3.22 0.95
CA ASP A 55 9.17 -3.83 2.13
C ASP A 55 10.69 -3.88 2.04
N LEU A 56 11.26 -3.84 0.84
CA LEU A 56 12.72 -3.79 0.69
C LEU A 56 13.32 -2.53 1.32
N THR A 57 12.51 -1.50 1.60
CA THR A 57 12.96 -0.30 2.32
C THR A 57 13.40 -0.58 3.75
N PHE A 58 12.92 -1.66 4.38
CA PHE A 58 13.38 -2.10 5.69
C PHE A 58 14.88 -2.47 5.69
N LEU A 59 15.45 -2.80 4.53
CA LEU A 59 16.87 -3.18 4.40
C LEU A 59 17.84 -1.98 4.44
N VAL A 60 17.36 -0.75 4.21
CA VAL A 60 18.20 0.47 4.10
C VAL A 60 18.96 0.80 5.40
N ALA A 61 18.46 0.33 6.54
CA ALA A 61 19.03 0.57 7.86
C ALA A 61 18.93 -0.67 8.76
N LEU A 62 19.13 -1.86 8.16
CA LEU A 62 19.04 -3.12 8.88
C LEU A 62 20.07 -3.22 10.03
N ASP A 63 21.20 -2.55 9.88
CA ASP A 63 22.26 -2.37 10.88
C ASP A 63 21.83 -1.56 12.12
N ASP A 64 20.79 -0.74 11.98
CA ASP A 64 20.21 0.02 13.09
C ASP A 64 19.12 -0.77 13.84
N ALA A 65 18.59 -1.86 13.25
CA ALA A 65 17.46 -2.62 13.78
C ALA A 65 17.66 -3.14 15.24
N PRO A 66 18.84 -3.65 15.65
CA PRO A 66 19.05 -4.11 17.04
C PRO A 66 18.94 -3.00 18.09
N ARG A 67 19.06 -1.74 17.68
CA ARG A 67 19.03 -0.56 18.56
C ARG A 67 17.66 0.11 18.61
N MET A 68 16.68 -0.37 17.85
CA MET A 68 15.35 0.23 17.75
C MET A 68 14.38 -0.31 18.79
N ALA A 69 13.46 0.55 19.24
CA ALA A 69 12.34 0.11 20.05
C ALA A 69 11.38 -0.78 19.24
N LYS A 70 10.61 -1.62 19.94
CA LYS A 70 9.61 -2.48 19.28
C LYS A 70 8.61 -1.62 18.47
N GLY A 71 8.50 -1.90 17.17
CA GLY A 71 7.61 -1.17 16.25
C GLY A 71 8.17 0.16 15.74
N GLN A 72 9.40 0.52 16.10
CA GLN A 72 10.12 1.66 15.58
C GLN A 72 10.93 1.26 14.33
N LEU A 73 10.73 1.98 13.24
CA LEU A 73 11.58 1.89 12.06
C LEU A 73 12.83 2.76 12.26
N PRO A 74 14.04 2.35 11.85
CA PRO A 74 15.19 3.24 11.86
C PRO A 74 14.88 4.57 11.14
N PRO A 75 15.16 5.74 11.75
CA PRO A 75 14.85 7.05 11.16
C PRO A 75 15.39 7.22 9.73
N ARG A 76 16.53 6.57 9.41
CA ARG A 76 17.11 6.54 8.06
C ARG A 76 16.24 5.84 7.02
N ALA A 77 15.48 4.81 7.40
CA ALA A 77 14.59 4.06 6.49
C ALA A 77 13.21 4.74 6.32
N VAL A 78 12.82 5.61 7.24
CA VAL A 78 11.53 6.34 7.24
C VAL A 78 11.21 7.05 5.93
N PRO A 79 12.09 7.87 5.31
CA PRO A 79 11.75 8.58 4.08
C PRO A 79 11.44 7.61 2.93
N TYR A 80 12.22 6.52 2.81
CA TYR A 80 12.02 5.49 1.79
C TYR A 80 10.72 4.73 2.01
N TYR A 81 10.49 4.27 3.24
CA TYR A 81 9.24 3.60 3.62
C TYR A 81 8.03 4.50 3.31
N ASN A 82 8.05 5.75 3.76
CA ASN A 82 6.92 6.68 3.56
C ASN A 82 6.69 7.05 2.09
N ALA A 83 7.74 7.09 1.27
CA ALA A 83 7.61 7.32 -0.16
C ALA A 83 6.90 6.14 -0.84
N LEU A 84 7.34 4.91 -0.57
CA LEU A 84 6.74 3.71 -1.17
C LEU A 84 5.39 3.33 -0.59
N HIS A 85 5.06 3.72 0.64
CA HIS A 85 3.75 3.44 1.26
C HIS A 85 2.73 4.56 1.06
N ARG A 86 3.00 5.52 0.14
CA ARG A 86 2.08 6.60 -0.21
C ARG A 86 1.15 6.16 -1.33
N ALA A 87 -0.05 5.68 -0.98
CA ALA A 87 -1.05 5.19 -1.94
C ALA A 87 -1.36 6.15 -3.11
N LEU A 88 -1.29 7.47 -2.87
CA LEU A 88 -1.51 8.48 -3.91
C LEU A 88 -0.53 8.36 -5.10
N VAL A 89 0.70 7.88 -4.88
CA VAL A 89 1.70 7.77 -5.95
C VAL A 89 1.29 6.71 -6.98
N PRO A 90 1.15 5.41 -6.62
CA PRO A 90 0.73 4.41 -7.59
C PRO A 90 -0.70 4.63 -8.08
N LEU A 91 -1.59 5.22 -7.26
CA LEU A 91 -2.94 5.57 -7.71
C LEU A 91 -2.92 6.64 -8.83
N ALA A 92 -2.10 7.67 -8.68
CA ALA A 92 -1.92 8.68 -9.73
C ALA A 92 -1.31 8.07 -10.99
N LEU A 93 -0.34 7.16 -10.85
CA LEU A 93 0.24 6.44 -11.99
C LEU A 93 -0.77 5.54 -12.71
N VAL A 94 -1.67 4.88 -11.98
CA VAL A 94 -2.79 4.14 -12.59
C VAL A 94 -3.71 5.08 -13.36
N GLY A 95 -4.04 6.24 -12.78
CA GLY A 95 -4.85 7.25 -13.47
C GLY A 95 -4.19 7.76 -14.75
N LEU A 96 -2.88 8.02 -14.71
CA LEU A 96 -2.10 8.42 -15.89
C LEU A 96 -2.01 7.30 -16.93
N TYR A 97 -1.85 6.04 -16.50
CA TYR A 97 -1.88 4.89 -17.40
C TYR A 97 -3.23 4.79 -18.12
N ALA A 98 -4.34 4.99 -17.40
CA ALA A 98 -5.69 4.86 -17.94
C ALA A 98 -6.05 5.92 -19.00
N ILE A 99 -5.47 7.12 -18.93
CA ILE A 99 -5.74 8.22 -19.87
C ILE A 99 -4.60 8.45 -20.87
N GLY A 100 -3.45 7.83 -20.64
CA GLY A 100 -2.24 8.02 -21.41
C GLY A 100 -2.15 7.07 -22.62
N PRO A 101 -1.14 7.27 -23.48
CA PRO A 101 -0.93 6.42 -24.65
C PRO A 101 -0.24 5.07 -24.32
N VAL A 102 0.12 4.84 -23.05
CA VAL A 102 0.86 3.65 -22.62
C VAL A 102 -0.10 2.48 -22.49
N THR A 103 0.13 1.41 -23.24
CA THR A 103 -0.70 0.18 -23.23
C THR A 103 0.07 -1.05 -22.75
N TRP A 104 1.18 -0.83 -22.05
CA TRP A 104 2.06 -1.90 -21.60
C TRP A 104 1.50 -2.57 -20.33
N ALA A 105 0.74 -3.65 -20.53
CA ALA A 105 0.08 -4.42 -19.47
C ALA A 105 0.98 -4.79 -18.26
N PRO A 106 2.25 -5.21 -18.43
CA PRO A 106 3.12 -5.48 -17.29
C PRO A 106 3.36 -4.28 -16.36
N ALA A 107 3.36 -3.04 -16.87
CA ALA A 107 3.44 -1.86 -16.01
C ALA A 107 2.16 -1.67 -15.20
N PHE A 108 0.99 -1.88 -15.80
CA PHE A 108 -0.27 -1.80 -15.07
C PHE A 108 -0.36 -2.89 -13.99
N ALA A 109 0.03 -4.12 -14.30
CA ALA A 109 0.13 -5.21 -13.33
C ALA A 109 1.05 -4.86 -12.14
N ALA A 110 2.20 -4.22 -12.41
CA ALA A 110 3.11 -3.71 -11.39
C ALA A 110 2.43 -2.69 -10.45
N LEU A 111 1.69 -1.73 -11.02
CA LEU A 111 0.96 -0.72 -10.24
C LEU A 111 -0.15 -1.35 -9.39
N CYS A 112 -0.85 -2.36 -9.91
CA CYS A 112 -1.83 -3.13 -9.16
C CYS A 112 -1.17 -3.87 -7.98
N GLY A 113 -0.03 -4.53 -8.19
CA GLY A 113 0.74 -5.18 -7.13
C GLY A 113 1.16 -4.19 -6.03
N TRP A 114 1.64 -3.01 -6.41
CA TRP A 114 2.02 -1.96 -5.46
C TRP A 114 0.82 -1.45 -4.65
N LEU A 115 -0.32 -1.17 -5.29
CA LEU A 115 -1.53 -0.73 -4.59
C LEU A 115 -2.09 -1.81 -3.69
N ALA A 116 -2.07 -3.08 -4.11
CA ALA A 116 -2.49 -4.21 -3.29
C ALA A 116 -1.67 -4.28 -2.00
N HIS A 117 -0.34 -4.17 -2.09
CA HIS A 117 0.55 -4.15 -0.93
C HIS A 117 0.15 -3.05 0.06
N ILE A 118 0.07 -1.79 -0.40
CA ILE A 118 -0.27 -0.66 0.47
C ILE A 118 -1.65 -0.87 1.13
N SER A 119 -2.62 -1.37 0.36
CA SER A 119 -3.98 -1.61 0.85
C SER A 119 -4.03 -2.72 1.90
N TYR A 120 -3.28 -3.82 1.76
CA TYR A 120 -3.16 -4.84 2.81
C TYR A 120 -2.56 -4.25 4.09
N ASP A 121 -1.50 -3.46 3.95
CA ASP A 121 -0.87 -2.78 5.07
C ASP A 121 -1.87 -1.93 5.85
N ARG A 122 -2.67 -1.11 5.15
CA ARG A 122 -3.68 -0.27 5.80
C ARG A 122 -4.86 -1.07 6.38
N ALA A 123 -5.20 -2.20 5.77
CA ALA A 123 -6.23 -3.10 6.28
C ALA A 123 -5.82 -3.76 7.61
N PHE A 124 -4.56 -4.20 7.71
CA PHE A 124 -3.99 -4.76 8.95
C PHE A 124 -3.64 -3.69 9.99
N GLY A 125 -3.72 -2.42 9.58
CA GLY A 125 -3.56 -1.28 10.46
C GLY A 125 -2.13 -0.79 10.55
N TYR A 126 -1.26 -1.16 9.61
CA TYR A 126 0.02 -0.49 9.37
C TYR A 126 -0.21 0.85 8.65
N GLY A 127 0.73 1.77 8.82
CA GLY A 127 0.61 3.12 8.28
C GLY A 127 1.96 3.80 8.16
N LEU A 128 1.93 5.04 7.65
CA LEU A 128 3.13 5.86 7.49
C LEU A 128 3.84 6.07 8.83
N ARG A 129 5.15 6.34 8.78
CA ARG A 129 5.99 6.52 9.97
C ARG A 129 6.27 7.99 10.28
N THR A 130 6.37 8.35 11.56
CA THR A 130 6.87 9.65 12.05
C THR A 130 8.36 9.75 11.74
N LYS A 131 8.96 10.94 11.91
CA LYS A 131 10.40 11.13 11.65
C LYS A 131 11.26 10.23 12.55
N GLU A 132 10.76 9.93 13.74
CA GLU A 132 11.37 9.09 14.76
C GLU A 132 11.17 7.60 14.48
N GLY A 133 10.36 7.23 13.47
CA GLY A 133 10.15 5.84 13.06
C GLY A 133 8.91 5.16 13.61
N PHE A 134 8.14 5.82 14.48
CA PHE A 134 6.89 5.26 15.01
C PHE A 134 5.75 5.36 14.01
N GLN A 135 4.71 4.58 14.17
CA GLN A 135 3.55 4.65 13.29
C GLN A 135 2.76 5.96 13.50
N ARG A 136 2.34 6.60 12.41
CA ARG A 136 1.39 7.72 12.41
C ARG A 136 -0.02 7.15 12.50
N GLY A 137 -0.72 7.38 13.60
CA GLY A 137 -2.12 7.02 13.76
C GLY A 137 -2.48 6.67 15.19
#